data_AF-A0A0F6R4S2-F1
#
_entry.id   AF-A0A0F6R4S2-F1
#
_cell.length_a   1.000
_cell.length_b   1.000
_cell.length_c   1.000
_cell.angle_alpha   90.00
_cell.angle_beta   90.00
_cell.angle_gamma   90.00
#
_symmetry.space_group_name_H-M   'P 1'
#
loop_
_entity.id
_entity.type
_entity.pdbx_description
1 polymer ?
#
loop_
_entity_poly.entity_id
_entity_poly.type
_entity_poly.pdbx_seq_one_letter_code
_entity_poly.pdbx_strand_id
1 'polypeptide(L)'
;VAIGQKDSTVRAQVETLKKLGAMDYTIVVTAGPSEPAPLLYLAPYAGAAMGEEFMFNGKHVLIVYDDLSKQATAYRELSLILRRPPGREAYPGDVFYLHSRLLERAAKLSDE
;
A
#
# COMPACT_ATOMS: atom_id res chain seq x y z
N VAL A 1 2.15 5.46 0.18
CA VAL A 1 2.47 4.19 0.86
C VAL A 1 3.74 3.62 0.25
N ALA A 2 4.84 3.64 1.00
CA ALA A 2 6.12 3.06 0.60
C ALA A 2 6.18 1.60 1.07
N ILE A 3 6.27 0.66 0.15
CA ILE A 3 6.21 -0.80 0.38
C ILE A 3 7.55 -1.39 -0.05
N GLY A 4 8.30 -1.95 0.89
CA GLY A 4 9.63 -2.51 0.66
C GLY A 4 10.66 -1.50 0.11
N GLN A 5 10.44 -0.20 0.31
CA GLN A 5 11.39 0.85 -0.08
C GLN A 5 12.44 1.05 0.99
N LYS A 6 13.69 1.32 0.60
CA LYS A 6 14.76 1.61 1.57
C LYS A 6 14.41 2.85 2.39
N ASP A 7 14.67 2.81 3.69
CA ASP A 7 14.41 3.95 4.60
C ASP A 7 15.11 5.23 4.15
N SER A 8 16.31 5.13 3.58
CA SER A 8 17.05 6.27 3.04
C SER A 8 16.35 6.91 1.83
N THR A 9 15.74 6.08 0.98
CA THR A 9 14.90 6.54 -0.12
C THR A 9 13.71 7.29 0.45
N VAL A 10 12.90 6.64 1.30
CA VAL A 10 11.70 7.24 1.91
C VAL A 10 12.02 8.56 2.60
N ARG A 11 13.11 8.61 3.38
CA ARG A 11 13.59 9.83 4.03
C ARG A 11 13.86 10.95 3.02
N ALA A 12 14.52 10.65 1.91
CA ALA A 12 14.77 11.65 0.87
C ALA A 12 13.47 12.21 0.28
N GLN A 13 12.44 11.38 0.05
CA GLN A 13 11.14 11.88 -0.39
C GLN A 13 10.43 12.71 0.68
N VAL A 14 10.43 12.28 1.94
CA VAL A 14 9.85 13.06 3.04
C VAL A 14 10.52 14.42 3.17
N GLU A 15 11.85 14.50 3.05
CA GLU A 15 12.55 15.78 3.08
C GLU A 15 12.20 16.68 1.88
N THR A 16 12.02 16.10 0.69
CA THR A 16 11.52 16.86 -0.47
C THR A 16 10.10 17.38 -0.23
N LEU A 17 9.19 16.55 0.31
CA LEU A 17 7.83 16.97 0.64
C LEU A 17 7.83 18.09 1.69
N LYS A 18 8.69 18.01 2.72
CA LYS A 18 8.85 19.09 3.71
C LYS A 18 9.32 20.39 3.07
N LYS A 19 10.35 20.35 2.22
CA LYS A 19 10.90 21.53 1.54
C LYS A 19 9.87 22.23 0.64
N LEU A 20 8.95 21.46 0.07
CA LEU A 20 7.88 21.98 -0.79
C LEU A 20 6.58 22.31 -0.02
N GLY A 21 6.58 22.20 1.31
CA GLY A 21 5.39 22.46 2.14
C GLY A 21 4.26 21.44 1.96
N ALA A 22 4.56 20.25 1.45
CA ALA A 22 3.56 19.22 1.14
C ALA A 22 3.23 18.30 2.31
N MET A 23 4.04 18.30 3.38
CA MET A 23 3.80 17.44 4.54
C MET A 23 2.57 17.82 5.36
N ASP A 24 2.10 19.07 5.29
CA ASP A 24 0.91 19.52 6.02
C ASP A 24 -0.37 18.79 5.59
N TYR A 25 -0.37 18.20 4.38
CA TYR A 25 -1.49 17.45 3.82
C TYR A 25 -1.09 16.05 3.32
N THR A 26 0.08 15.54 3.72
CA THR A 26 0.57 14.22 3.26
C THR A 26 0.83 13.29 4.45
N ILE A 27 0.25 12.08 4.37
CA ILE A 27 0.56 10.98 5.28
C ILE A 27 1.48 9.99 4.57
N VAL A 28 2.63 9.69 5.18
CA VAL A 28 3.59 8.70 4.65
C VAL A 28 3.50 7.42 5.47
N VAL A 29 2.80 6.41 4.93
CA VAL A 29 2.83 5.04 5.44
C VAL A 29 4.06 4.34 4.87
N THR A 30 4.89 3.74 5.71
CA THR A 30 6.09 3.02 5.33
C THR A 30 6.04 1.59 5.86
N ALA A 31 6.41 0.63 5.01
CA ALA A 31 6.84 -0.70 5.42
C ALA A 31 8.16 -1.03 4.73
N GLY A 32 9.26 -1.07 5.48
CA GLY A 32 10.63 -1.18 4.95
C GLY A 32 11.01 -2.59 4.51
N PRO A 33 12.10 -2.79 3.75
CA PRO A 33 12.54 -4.12 3.28
C PRO A 33 13.04 -5.03 4.41
N SER A 34 13.38 -4.47 5.58
CA SER A 34 13.77 -5.23 6.78
C SER A 34 12.57 -5.69 7.62
N GLU A 35 11.37 -5.19 7.32
CA GLU A 35 10.16 -5.55 8.03
C GLU A 35 9.60 -6.90 7.54
N PRO A 36 8.89 -7.65 8.39
CA PRO A 36 8.36 -8.95 8.01
C PRO A 36 7.28 -8.81 6.92
N ALA A 37 7.20 -9.82 6.05
CA ALA A 37 6.25 -9.86 4.91
C ALA A 37 4.79 -9.49 5.25
N PRO A 38 4.20 -9.83 6.42
CA PRO A 38 2.86 -9.38 6.79
C PRO A 38 2.70 -7.85 6.80
N LEU A 39 3.72 -7.09 7.22
CA LEU A 39 3.64 -5.62 7.25
C LEU A 39 3.65 -5.04 5.83
N LEU A 40 4.49 -5.55 4.93
CA LEU A 40 4.51 -5.14 3.53
C LEU A 40 3.18 -5.48 2.83
N TYR A 41 2.60 -6.65 3.15
CA TYR A 41 1.29 -7.07 2.65
C TYR A 41 0.16 -6.13 3.14
N LEU A 42 0.20 -5.71 4.41
CA LEU A 42 -0.85 -4.88 5.03
C LEU A 42 -0.74 -3.38 4.76
N ALA A 43 0.47 -2.85 4.53
CA ALA A 43 0.69 -1.41 4.42
C ALA A 43 -0.22 -0.70 3.40
N PRO A 44 -0.51 -1.28 2.21
CA PRO A 44 -1.45 -0.67 1.26
C PRO A 44 -2.88 -0.61 1.79
N TYR A 45 -3.33 -1.65 2.50
CA TYR A 45 -4.66 -1.65 3.11
C TYR A 45 -4.79 -0.62 4.23
N ALA A 46 -3.74 -0.40 5.02
CA ALA A 46 -3.69 0.64 6.04
C ALA A 46 -3.74 2.04 5.40
N GLY A 47 -2.97 2.28 4.33
CA GLY A 47 -3.02 3.54 3.59
C GLY A 47 -4.39 3.81 2.96
N ALA A 48 -5.03 2.77 2.39
CA ALA A 48 -6.40 2.86 1.88
C ALA A 48 -7.41 3.21 2.98
N ALA A 49 -7.33 2.57 4.16
CA ALA A 49 -8.22 2.85 5.28
C ALA A 49 -8.06 4.29 5.82
N MET A 50 -6.83 4.79 5.92
CA MET A 50 -6.58 6.20 6.29
C MET A 50 -7.19 7.17 5.27
N GLY A 51 -7.09 6.85 3.98
CA GLY A 51 -7.69 7.65 2.92
C GLY A 51 -9.22 7.58 2.92
N GLU A 52 -9.80 6.41 3.14
CA GLU A 52 -11.24 6.22 3.23
C GLU A 52 -11.86 7.07 4.35
N GLU A 53 -11.20 7.21 5.50
CA GLU A 53 -11.69 8.09 6.56
C GLU A 53 -11.89 9.53 6.06
N PHE A 54 -10.95 10.07 5.28
CA PHE A 54 -11.13 11.40 4.68
C PHE A 54 -12.19 11.40 3.56
N MET A 55 -12.24 10.33 2.75
CA MET A 55 -13.22 10.17 1.68
C MET A 55 -14.67 10.17 2.20
N PHE A 56 -14.96 9.37 3.24
CA PHE A 56 -16.28 9.29 3.86
C PHE A 56 -16.65 10.56 4.64
N ASN A 57 -15.65 11.34 5.07
CA ASN A 57 -15.85 12.68 5.62
C ASN A 57 -15.97 13.78 4.54
N GLY A 58 -16.22 13.41 3.28
CA GLY A 58 -16.48 14.33 2.17
C GLY A 58 -15.24 15.02 1.60
N LYS A 59 -14.03 14.57 1.92
CA LYS A 59 -12.79 15.14 1.37
C LYS A 59 -12.32 14.37 0.13
N HIS A 60 -11.56 15.05 -0.71
CA HIS A 60 -10.82 14.42 -1.80
C HIS A 60 -9.45 13.93 -1.33
N VAL A 61 -9.06 12.74 -1.79
CA VAL A 61 -7.86 12.05 -1.32
C VAL A 61 -7.07 11.53 -2.51
N LEU A 62 -5.75 11.62 -2.43
CA LEU A 62 -4.82 10.96 -3.33
C LEU A 62 -4.04 9.89 -2.56
N ILE A 63 -4.00 8.68 -3.09
CA ILE A 63 -3.19 7.58 -2.54
C ILE A 63 -2.21 7.11 -3.63
N VAL A 64 -0.94 7.02 -3.25
CA VAL A 64 0.14 6.47 -4.10
C VAL A 64 0.68 5.20 -3.45
N TYR A 65 0.72 4.09 -4.19
CA TYR A 65 1.31 2.82 -3.75
C TYR A 65 2.65 2.59 -4.44
N ASP A 66 3.74 2.55 -3.68
CA ASP A 66 5.13 2.44 -4.19
C ASP A 66 5.89 1.30 -3.47
N ASP A 67 5.83 0.04 -3.92
CA ASP A 67 5.08 -0.42 -5.10
C ASP A 67 4.28 -1.70 -4.83
N LEU A 68 3.23 -1.91 -5.61
CA LEU A 68 2.34 -3.06 -5.48
C LEU A 68 2.99 -4.38 -5.91
N SER A 69 4.08 -4.33 -6.70
CA SER A 69 4.84 -5.53 -7.05
C SER A 69 5.54 -6.13 -5.82
N LYS A 70 6.08 -5.28 -4.95
CA LYS A 70 6.65 -5.68 -3.65
C LYS A 70 5.56 -6.17 -2.69
N GLN A 71 4.36 -5.59 -2.71
CA GLN A 71 3.21 -6.13 -1.97
C GLN A 71 2.85 -7.54 -2.44
N ALA A 72 2.76 -7.77 -3.76
CA ALA A 72 2.47 -9.09 -4.31
C ALA A 72 3.55 -10.11 -3.96
N THR A 73 4.82 -9.71 -3.96
CA THR A 73 5.94 -10.57 -3.55
C THR A 73 5.82 -10.97 -2.07
N ALA A 74 5.45 -10.04 -1.19
CA ALA A 74 5.21 -10.33 0.22
C ALA A 74 4.00 -11.27 0.40
N TYR A 75 2.92 -11.06 -0.36
CA TYR A 75 1.75 -11.95 -0.31
C TYR A 75 2.07 -13.37 -0.82
N ARG A 76 2.94 -13.48 -1.83
CA ARG A 76 3.48 -14.75 -2.31
C ARG A 76 4.26 -15.47 -1.22
N GLU A 77 5.18 -14.78 -0.54
CA GLU A 77 5.96 -15.36 0.55
C GLU A 77 5.05 -15.93 1.65
N LEU A 78 4.07 -15.14 2.10
CA LEU A 78 3.08 -15.58 3.10
C LEU A 78 2.31 -16.81 2.65
N SER A 79 1.85 -16.81 1.41
CA SER A 79 1.06 -17.91 0.85
C SER A 79 1.87 -19.21 0.76
N LEU A 80 3.15 -19.11 0.39
CA LEU A 80 4.05 -20.27 0.30
C LEU A 80 4.40 -20.82 1.69
N ILE A 81 4.66 -19.96 2.68
CA ILE A 81 4.90 -20.38 4.08
C ILE A 81 3.68 -21.14 4.63
N LEU A 82 2.48 -20.67 4.30
CA LEU A 82 1.21 -21.31 4.66
C LEU A 82 0.86 -22.52 3.78
N ARG A 83 1.75 -22.94 2.89
CA ARG A 83 1.58 -24.09 1.97
C ARG A 83 0.33 -23.98 1.08
N ARG A 84 -0.09 -22.76 0.73
CA ARG A 84 -1.14 -22.56 -0.27
C ARG A 84 -0.63 -22.98 -1.65
N PRO A 85 -1.45 -23.66 -2.49
CA PRO A 85 -1.04 -24.05 -3.83
C PRO A 85 -0.63 -22.83 -4.69
N PRO A 86 0.59 -22.81 -5.26
CA PRO A 86 1.02 -21.75 -6.14
C PRO A 86 0.51 -21.94 -7.58
N GLY A 87 0.31 -20.83 -8.29
CA GLY A 87 0.02 -20.78 -9.72
C GLY A 87 1.20 -20.24 -10.53
N ARG A 88 0.90 -19.42 -11.54
CA ARG A 88 1.90 -18.77 -12.40
C ARG A 88 2.90 -17.94 -11.57
N GLU A 89 4.19 -18.08 -11.87
CA GLU A 89 5.29 -17.36 -11.20
C GLU A 89 5.31 -17.51 -9.67
N ALA A 90 4.79 -18.66 -9.21
CA ALA A 90 4.62 -19.04 -7.81
C ALA A 90 3.68 -18.16 -6.98
N TYR A 91 2.92 -17.24 -7.58
CA TYR A 91 1.91 -16.45 -6.87
C TYR A 91 0.71 -17.31 -6.47
N PRO A 92 0.01 -16.98 -5.37
CA PRO A 92 -1.24 -17.65 -5.01
C PRO A 92 -2.35 -17.33 -6.02
N GLY A 93 -3.35 -18.22 -6.12
CA GLY A 93 -4.45 -18.08 -7.08
C GLY A 93 -5.29 -16.81 -6.91
N ASP A 94 -5.28 -16.21 -5.73
CA ASP A 94 -6.01 -14.99 -5.38
C ASP A 94 -5.13 -13.71 -5.39
N VAL A 95 -3.95 -13.75 -6.03
CA VAL A 95 -3.10 -12.55 -6.20
C VAL A 95 -3.81 -11.43 -6.97
N PHE A 96 -4.76 -11.75 -7.86
CA PHE A 96 -5.60 -10.75 -8.50
C PHE A 96 -6.53 -10.07 -7.48
N TYR A 97 -7.18 -10.87 -6.63
CA TYR A 97 -8.10 -10.38 -5.60
C TYR A 97 -7.39 -9.49 -4.57
N LEU A 98 -6.11 -9.73 -4.30
CA LEU A 98 -5.26 -8.86 -3.47
C LEU A 98 -5.33 -7.39 -3.93
N HIS A 99 -5.05 -7.13 -5.20
CA HIS A 99 -5.00 -5.78 -5.75
C HIS A 99 -6.37 -5.26 -6.18
N SER A 100 -7.26 -6.11 -6.71
CA SER A 100 -8.58 -5.64 -7.14
C SER A 100 -9.37 -5.08 -5.96
N ARG A 101 -9.48 -5.82 -4.84
CA ARG A 101 -10.20 -5.33 -3.66
C ARG A 101 -9.53 -4.13 -2.98
N LEU A 102 -8.23 -3.92 -3.21
CA LEU A 102 -7.51 -2.76 -2.70
C LEU A 102 -7.86 -1.52 -3.52
N LEU A 103 -7.81 -1.64 -4.85
CA LEU A 103 -7.97 -0.52 -5.77
C LEU A 103 -9.44 -0.12 -5.95
N GLU A 104 -10.36 -1.07 -5.91
CA GLU A 104 -11.82 -0.82 -5.97
C GLU A 104 -12.35 -0.01 -4.77
N ARG A 105 -11.56 0.13 -3.70
CA ARG A 105 -11.87 1.02 -2.57
C ARG A 105 -11.70 2.50 -2.90
N ALA A 106 -10.91 2.83 -3.92
CA ALA A 106 -10.74 4.20 -4.38
C ALA A 106 -11.88 4.57 -5.33
N ALA A 107 -12.85 5.33 -4.83
CA ALA A 107 -14.02 5.74 -5.57
C ALA A 107 -14.37 7.21 -5.31
N LYS A 108 -15.22 7.79 -6.17
CA LYS A 108 -15.94 9.03 -5.84
C LYS A 108 -17.29 8.63 -5.25
N LEU A 109 -17.58 9.09 -4.03
CA LEU A 109 -18.87 8.89 -3.40
C LEU A 109 -19.98 9.70 -4.11
N SER A 110 -21.22 9.22 -3.97
CA SER A 110 -22.41 9.97 -4.35
C SER A 110 -22.50 11.26 -3.56
N ASP A 111 -23.24 12.22 -4.11
CA ASP A 111 -23.59 13.44 -3.39
C ASP A 111 -24.85 13.23 -2.52
N GLU A 112 -25.55 12.10 -2.71
CA GLU A 112 -26.63 11.55 -1.87
C GLU A 112 -26.11 10.80 -0.66
#